data_AF-A0A820L0Z3-F1
#
_entry.id   AF-A0A820L0Z3-F1
#
_cell.length_a   1.000
_cell.length_b   1.000
_cell.length_c   1.000
_cell.angle_alpha   90.00
_cell.angle_beta   90.00
_cell.angle_gamma   90.00
#
_symmetry.space_group_name_H-M   'P 1'
#
loop_
_entity.id
_entity.type
_entity.pdbx_description
1 polymer ?
#
loop_
_entity_poly.entity_id
_entity_poly.type
_entity_poly.pdbx_seq_one_letter_code
_entity_poly.pdbx_strand_id
1 'polypeptide(L)'
;SNIICSMSDSIEGIKLVRLPAKHIENLTPQVINAARILAARSTSKIALENLDVFRETWEKHVRLLTEAVDEITTIEDFLAISENHILEDINSCIQAMVEQNPDRVDRTAGTIRGRSDRVIDVVIAEMDKYEPGEYTEAVMESVRVLRDQIVPSFAERIKIAIDILR
;
A
#
# COMPACT_ATOMS: atom_id res chain seq x y z
N SER A 1 12.69 -4.29 0.97
CA SER A 1 12.57 -2.82 0.82
C SER A 1 12.66 -2.29 -0.61
N ASN A 2 12.85 -3.11 -1.66
CA ASN A 2 13.02 -2.60 -3.04
C ASN A 2 11.72 -2.27 -3.79
N ILE A 3 10.54 -2.59 -3.28
CA ILE A 3 9.27 -2.37 -4.00
C ILE A 3 8.75 -0.94 -3.79
N ILE A 4 9.01 -0.33 -2.63
CA ILE A 4 8.54 1.03 -2.31
C ILE A 4 9.34 2.10 -3.07
N CYS A 5 10.60 1.83 -3.40
CA CYS A 5 11.50 2.80 -4.02
C CYS A 5 11.32 2.98 -5.54
N SER A 6 10.52 2.17 -6.22
CA SER A 6 10.29 2.30 -7.67
C SER A 6 9.06 3.12 -8.05
N MET A 7 8.31 3.68 -7.08
CA MET A 7 6.97 4.23 -7.35
C MET A 7 6.69 5.65 -6.81
N SER A 8 7.70 6.43 -6.39
CA SER A 8 7.47 7.78 -5.85
C SER A 8 8.21 8.85 -6.67
N ASP A 9 7.49 9.74 -7.36
CA ASP A 9 8.09 10.86 -8.11
C ASP A 9 8.53 12.04 -7.20
N SER A 10 8.49 11.88 -5.88
CA SER A 10 9.18 12.78 -4.96
C SER A 10 10.58 12.24 -4.69
N ILE A 11 11.58 12.80 -5.40
CA ILE A 11 13.01 12.57 -5.14
C ILE A 11 13.33 12.73 -3.64
N GLU A 12 12.57 13.55 -2.91
CA GLU A 12 12.72 13.79 -1.48
C GLU A 12 12.07 12.70 -0.61
N GLY A 13 10.87 12.22 -0.96
CA GLY A 13 10.21 11.08 -0.32
C GLY A 13 10.98 9.77 -0.48
N ILE A 14 11.55 9.53 -1.67
CA ILE A 14 12.46 8.40 -1.90
C ILE A 14 13.71 8.51 -1.01
N LYS A 15 14.27 9.72 -0.81
CA LYS A 15 15.44 9.90 0.07
C LYS A 15 15.09 9.65 1.54
N LEU A 16 13.88 10.01 1.98
CA LEU A 16 13.41 9.80 3.35
C LEU A 16 13.31 8.32 3.74
N VAL A 17 12.98 7.42 2.80
CA VAL A 17 13.00 5.95 3.03
C VAL A 17 14.37 5.35 2.77
N ARG A 18 15.00 5.73 1.67
CA ARG A 18 16.22 5.08 1.16
C ARG A 18 17.44 5.38 2.01
N LEU A 19 17.51 6.55 2.64
CA LEU A 19 18.63 6.91 3.51
C LEU A 19 18.62 6.10 4.82
N PRO A 20 17.53 6.06 5.63
CA PRO A 20 17.42 5.15 6.77
C PRO A 20 17.58 3.67 6.39
N ALA A 21 16.96 3.21 5.28
CA ALA A 21 17.09 1.83 4.82
C ALA A 21 18.56 1.46 4.50
N LYS A 22 19.30 2.34 3.82
CA LYS A 22 20.73 2.13 3.54
C LYS A 22 21.57 2.16 4.81
N HIS A 23 21.24 3.00 5.78
CA HIS A 23 21.93 3.02 7.07
C HIS A 23 21.70 1.74 7.86
N ILE A 24 20.47 1.22 7.88
CA ILE A 24 20.12 -0.11 8.41
C ILE A 24 20.97 -1.16 7.69
N GLU A 25 20.89 -1.30 6.36
CA GLU A 25 21.67 -2.30 5.62
C GLU A 25 23.17 -2.30 5.96
N ASN A 26 23.77 -1.11 6.11
CA ASN A 26 25.18 -0.96 6.49
C ASN A 26 25.49 -1.24 7.97
N LEU A 27 24.52 -1.03 8.86
CA LEU A 27 24.66 -1.25 10.32
C LEU A 27 24.43 -2.72 10.70
N THR A 28 23.60 -3.47 9.97
CA THR A 28 23.27 -4.88 10.29
C THR A 28 24.51 -5.73 10.53
N PRO A 29 25.53 -5.71 9.64
CA PRO A 29 26.74 -6.51 9.82
C PRO A 29 27.55 -6.08 11.04
N GLN A 30 27.52 -4.79 11.40
CA GLN A 30 28.24 -4.22 12.54
C GLN A 30 27.60 -4.62 13.86
N VAL A 31 26.26 -4.59 13.95
CA VAL A 31 25.50 -5.13 15.10
C VAL A 31 25.78 -6.61 15.30
N ILE A 32 25.76 -7.40 14.22
CA ILE A 32 26.07 -8.85 14.26
C ILE A 32 27.51 -9.07 14.73
N ASN A 33 28.47 -8.28 14.23
CA ASN A 33 29.86 -8.40 14.62
C ASN A 33 30.09 -8.02 16.09
N ALA A 34 29.48 -6.93 16.56
CA ALA A 34 29.54 -6.51 17.96
C ALA A 34 28.95 -7.57 18.89
N ALA A 35 27.82 -8.19 18.51
CA ALA A 35 27.21 -9.28 19.26
C ALA A 35 28.12 -10.53 19.31
N ARG A 36 28.77 -10.87 18.20
CA ARG A 36 29.76 -11.97 18.16
C ARG A 36 30.97 -11.71 19.05
N ILE A 37 31.50 -10.49 19.06
CA ILE A 37 32.63 -10.11 19.92
C ILE A 37 32.25 -10.20 21.40
N LEU A 38 31.05 -9.72 21.76
CA LEU A 38 30.54 -9.84 23.11
C LEU A 38 30.32 -11.31 23.50
N ALA A 39 29.78 -12.14 22.61
CA ALA A 39 29.61 -13.58 22.88
C ALA A 39 30.95 -14.29 23.12
N ALA A 40 32.01 -13.90 22.41
CA ALA A 40 33.36 -14.42 22.62
C ALA A 40 34.05 -13.85 23.88
N ARG A 41 33.56 -12.72 24.41
CA ARG A 41 34.14 -11.98 25.55
C ARG A 41 33.04 -11.46 26.48
N SER A 42 32.25 -12.36 27.03
CA SER A 42 30.98 -12.05 27.72
C SER A 42 31.10 -11.15 28.95
N THR A 43 32.29 -11.06 29.55
CA THR A 43 32.56 -10.20 30.73
C THR A 43 33.20 -8.85 30.35
N SER A 44 33.48 -8.62 29.07
CA SER A 44 34.14 -7.40 28.62
C SER A 44 33.16 -6.23 28.57
N LYS A 45 33.35 -5.28 29.49
CA LYS A 45 32.57 -4.03 29.53
C LYS A 45 32.67 -3.23 28.22
N ILE A 46 33.86 -3.21 27.61
CA ILE A 46 34.09 -2.54 26.32
C ILE A 46 33.29 -3.21 25.19
N ALA A 47 33.21 -4.55 25.18
CA ALA A 47 32.42 -5.27 24.18
C ALA A 47 30.91 -5.04 24.35
N LEU A 48 30.45 -4.88 25.61
CA LEU A 48 29.07 -4.54 25.93
C LEU A 48 28.73 -3.11 25.48
N GLU A 49 29.54 -2.12 25.87
CA GLU A 49 29.38 -0.72 25.46
C GLU A 49 29.39 -0.57 23.93
N ASN A 50 30.26 -1.31 23.24
CA ASN A 50 30.31 -1.33 21.78
C ASN A 50 29.03 -1.90 21.15
N LEU A 51 28.46 -2.98 21.70
CA LEU A 51 27.19 -3.52 21.22
C LEU A 51 26.03 -2.55 21.46
N ASP A 52 25.99 -1.92 22.62
CA ASP A 52 24.92 -0.96 22.97
C ASP A 52 24.89 0.22 21.99
N VAL A 53 26.05 0.79 21.64
CA VAL A 53 26.14 1.87 20.65
C VAL A 53 25.59 1.46 19.28
N PHE A 54 25.95 0.28 18.79
CA PHE A 54 25.43 -0.22 17.51
C PHE A 54 23.93 -0.55 17.57
N ARG A 55 23.45 -1.11 18.69
CA ARG A 55 22.03 -1.40 18.91
C ARG A 55 21.19 -0.12 18.91
N GLU A 56 21.58 0.90 19.69
CA GLU A 56 20.84 2.16 19.79
C GLU A 56 20.77 2.87 18.43
N THR A 57 21.88 2.87 17.69
CA THR A 57 21.93 3.48 16.36
C THR A 57 21.05 2.71 15.36
N TRP A 58 21.08 1.38 15.40
CA TRP A 58 20.20 0.54 14.59
C TRP A 58 18.71 0.79 14.88
N GLU A 59 18.33 0.77 16.15
CA GLU A 59 16.94 0.99 16.58
C GLU A 59 16.43 2.39 16.17
N LYS A 60 17.29 3.41 16.27
CA LYS A 60 16.97 4.76 15.79
C LYS A 60 16.64 4.77 14.30
N HIS A 61 17.45 4.11 13.47
CA HIS A 61 17.20 4.09 12.03
C HIS A 61 15.98 3.24 11.64
N VAL A 62 15.69 2.16 12.36
CA VAL A 62 14.46 1.38 12.18
C VAL A 62 13.23 2.23 12.46
N ARG A 63 13.22 3.00 13.57
CA ARG A 63 12.12 3.94 13.88
C ARG A 63 11.92 5.00 12.80
N LEU A 64 13.00 5.64 12.35
CA LEU A 64 12.96 6.62 11.27
C LEU A 64 12.44 6.02 9.95
N LEU A 65 12.77 4.76 9.65
CA LEU A 65 12.24 4.07 8.48
C LEU A 65 10.74 3.79 8.62
N THR A 66 10.29 3.37 9.80
CA THR A 66 8.86 3.15 10.08
C THR A 66 8.06 4.44 9.95
N GLU A 67 8.53 5.52 10.58
CA GLU A 67 7.92 6.85 10.48
C GLU A 67 7.86 7.35 9.03
N ALA A 68 8.93 7.16 8.24
CA ALA A 68 8.95 7.54 6.83
C ALA A 68 8.00 6.67 5.98
N VAL A 69 7.84 5.38 6.28
CA VAL A 69 6.89 4.49 5.58
C VAL A 69 5.44 4.87 5.93
N ASP A 70 5.18 5.20 7.19
CA ASP A 70 3.87 5.66 7.65
C ASP A 70 3.54 7.05 7.06
N GLU A 71 4.53 7.92 6.88
CA GLU A 71 4.39 9.23 6.24
C GLU A 71 4.12 9.12 4.73
N ILE A 72 4.67 8.10 4.06
CA ILE A 72 4.55 7.95 2.60
C ILE A 72 3.33 7.13 2.19
N THR A 73 2.72 6.31 3.06
CA THR A 73 1.50 5.56 2.73
C THR A 73 0.26 6.47 2.83
N THR A 74 0.07 7.34 1.84
CA THR A 74 -1.05 8.31 1.80
C THR A 74 -2.31 7.68 1.20
N ILE A 75 -3.48 8.31 1.42
CA ILE A 75 -4.70 7.94 0.69
C ILE A 75 -4.50 8.01 -0.83
N GLU A 76 -3.67 8.93 -1.30
CA GLU A 76 -3.38 9.12 -2.73
C GLU A 76 -2.70 7.87 -3.33
N ASP A 77 -1.74 7.27 -2.63
CA ASP A 77 -1.09 6.03 -3.05
C ASP A 77 -2.07 4.85 -3.07
N PHE A 78 -2.94 4.76 -2.06
CA PHE A 78 -3.98 3.74 -2.03
C PHE A 78 -4.95 3.88 -3.22
N LEU A 79 -5.35 5.11 -3.55
CA LEU A 79 -6.24 5.39 -4.69
C LEU A 79 -5.56 5.05 -6.02
N ALA A 80 -4.31 5.46 -6.22
CA ALA A 80 -3.56 5.20 -7.45
C ALA A 80 -3.33 3.69 -7.68
N ILE A 81 -2.99 2.94 -6.62
CA ILE A 81 -2.82 1.48 -6.71
C ILE A 81 -4.17 0.79 -6.96
N SER A 82 -5.24 1.27 -6.32
CA SER A 82 -6.57 0.72 -6.52
C SER A 82 -7.07 0.95 -7.95
N GLU A 83 -6.81 2.13 -8.52
CA GLU A 83 -7.12 2.45 -9.92
C GLU A 83 -6.42 1.50 -10.89
N ASN A 84 -5.09 1.33 -10.75
CA ASN A 84 -4.32 0.42 -11.61
C ASN A 84 -4.85 -1.01 -11.55
N HIS A 85 -5.12 -1.52 -10.36
CA HIS A 85 -5.67 -2.87 -10.24
C HIS A 85 -7.09 -2.99 -10.79
N ILE A 86 -7.95 -1.99 -10.61
CA ILE A 86 -9.29 -1.98 -11.22
C ILE A 86 -9.17 -2.01 -12.75
N LEU A 87 -8.24 -1.27 -13.35
CA LEU A 87 -7.98 -1.29 -14.80
C LEU A 87 -7.47 -2.67 -15.27
N GLU A 88 -6.57 -3.31 -14.52
CA GLU A 88 -6.11 -4.69 -14.80
C GLU A 88 -7.25 -5.72 -14.70
N ASP A 89 -8.10 -5.59 -13.69
CA ASP A 89 -9.27 -6.45 -13.50
C ASP A 89 -10.29 -6.22 -14.63
N ILE A 90 -10.48 -4.99 -15.10
CA ILE A 90 -11.31 -4.66 -16.27
C ILE A 90 -10.76 -5.34 -17.53
N ASN A 91 -9.45 -5.24 -17.79
CA ASN A 91 -8.82 -5.90 -18.94
C ASN A 91 -9.00 -7.43 -18.85
N SER A 92 -8.84 -7.99 -17.66
CA SER A 92 -9.07 -9.43 -17.41
C SER A 92 -10.53 -9.83 -17.64
N CYS A 93 -11.48 -8.97 -17.26
CA CYS A 93 -12.92 -9.18 -17.48
C CYS A 93 -13.26 -9.11 -18.97
N ILE A 94 -12.67 -8.18 -19.73
CA ILE A 94 -12.82 -8.08 -21.18
C ILE A 94 -12.27 -9.34 -21.86
N GLN A 95 -11.09 -9.80 -21.46
CA GLN A 95 -10.52 -11.03 -21.99
C GLN A 95 -11.44 -12.23 -21.71
N ALA A 96 -11.98 -12.34 -20.50
CA ALA A 96 -12.93 -13.41 -20.14
C ALA A 96 -14.22 -13.38 -20.99
N MET A 97 -14.72 -12.18 -21.34
CA MET A 97 -15.86 -12.03 -22.26
C MET A 97 -15.51 -12.52 -23.67
N VAL A 98 -14.33 -12.18 -24.18
CA VAL A 98 -13.85 -12.63 -25.51
C VAL A 98 -13.69 -14.15 -25.56
N GLU A 99 -13.19 -14.75 -24.47
CA GLU A 99 -13.06 -16.20 -24.30
C GLU A 99 -14.41 -16.90 -24.07
N GLN A 100 -15.52 -16.15 -23.99
CA GLN A 100 -16.86 -16.66 -23.69
C GLN A 100 -16.91 -17.52 -22.41
N ASN A 101 -16.17 -17.07 -21.38
CA ASN A 101 -16.09 -17.77 -20.10
C ASN A 101 -16.92 -17.03 -19.03
N PRO A 102 -18.22 -17.33 -18.87
CA PRO A 102 -19.11 -16.61 -17.95
C PRO A 102 -18.67 -16.71 -16.49
N ASP A 103 -18.10 -17.84 -16.06
CA ASP A 103 -17.61 -18.02 -14.69
C ASP A 103 -16.42 -17.09 -14.39
N ARG A 104 -15.52 -16.93 -15.38
CA ARG A 104 -14.38 -16.02 -15.26
C ARG A 104 -14.82 -14.56 -15.27
N VAL A 105 -15.82 -14.20 -16.09
CA VAL A 105 -16.44 -12.87 -16.11
C VAL A 105 -17.05 -12.52 -14.74
N ASP A 106 -17.86 -13.41 -14.17
CA ASP A 106 -18.48 -13.20 -12.85
C ASP A 106 -17.42 -12.97 -11.76
N ARG A 107 -16.37 -13.81 -11.75
CA ARG A 107 -15.27 -13.69 -10.79
C ARG A 107 -14.51 -12.37 -10.93
N THR A 108 -14.12 -11.98 -12.14
CA THR A 108 -13.37 -10.72 -12.35
C THR A 108 -14.23 -9.51 -12.03
N ALA A 109 -15.52 -9.53 -12.37
CA ALA A 109 -16.45 -8.47 -12.01
C ALA A 109 -16.66 -8.36 -10.49
N GLY A 110 -16.69 -9.50 -9.79
CA GLY A 110 -16.71 -9.55 -8.33
C GLY A 110 -15.48 -8.88 -7.70
N THR A 111 -14.28 -9.11 -8.26
CA THR A 111 -13.06 -8.44 -7.82
C THR A 111 -13.11 -6.93 -8.03
N ILE A 112 -13.56 -6.48 -9.21
CA ILE A 112 -13.73 -5.04 -9.52
C ILE A 112 -14.65 -4.40 -8.49
N ARG A 113 -15.82 -4.99 -8.24
CA ARG A 113 -16.77 -4.50 -7.23
C ARG A 113 -16.14 -4.42 -5.85
N GLY A 114 -15.47 -5.48 -5.40
CA GLY A 114 -14.82 -5.49 -4.09
C GLY A 114 -13.76 -4.41 -3.92
N ARG A 115 -13.01 -4.10 -4.99
CA ARG A 115 -12.03 -2.98 -4.98
C ARG A 115 -12.73 -1.62 -4.96
N SER A 116 -13.79 -1.43 -5.74
CA SER A 116 -14.58 -0.19 -5.71
C SER A 116 -15.20 0.07 -4.33
N ASP A 117 -15.77 -0.95 -3.70
CA ASP A 117 -16.32 -0.87 -2.34
C ASP A 117 -15.22 -0.50 -1.33
N ARG A 118 -14.04 -1.10 -1.44
CA ARG A 118 -12.91 -0.76 -0.57
C ARG A 118 -12.45 0.68 -0.75
N VAL A 119 -12.43 1.18 -1.99
CA VAL A 119 -12.10 2.60 -2.29
C VAL A 119 -13.11 3.52 -1.64
N ILE A 120 -14.41 3.23 -1.76
CA ILE A 120 -15.48 3.96 -1.11
C ILE A 120 -15.23 4.02 0.41
N ASP A 121 -15.00 2.88 1.06
CA ASP A 121 -14.80 2.82 2.51
C ASP A 121 -13.58 3.62 2.99
N VAL A 122 -12.45 3.53 2.27
CA VAL A 122 -11.24 4.27 2.62
C VAL A 122 -11.44 5.78 2.48
N VAL A 123 -12.06 6.22 1.37
CA VAL A 123 -12.31 7.65 1.14
C VAL A 123 -13.27 8.22 2.18
N ILE A 124 -14.33 7.48 2.53
CA ILE A 124 -15.26 7.89 3.61
C ILE A 124 -14.50 8.07 4.92
N ALA A 125 -13.73 7.05 5.33
CA ALA A 125 -12.97 7.08 6.58
C ALA A 125 -11.89 8.19 6.60
N GLU A 126 -11.35 8.55 5.44
CA GLU A 126 -10.41 9.66 5.32
C GLU A 126 -11.12 11.00 5.46
N MET A 127 -12.26 11.19 4.79
CA MET A 127 -13.04 12.42 4.88
C MET A 127 -13.58 12.69 6.29
N ASP A 128 -13.86 11.64 7.07
CA ASP A 128 -14.25 11.75 8.49
C ASP A 128 -13.17 12.39 9.38
N LYS A 129 -11.91 12.49 8.91
CA LYS A 129 -10.81 13.16 9.64
C LYS A 129 -10.82 14.68 9.47
N TYR A 130 -11.57 15.21 8.52
CA TYR A 130 -11.62 16.64 8.19
C TYR A 130 -12.89 17.29 8.73
N GLU A 131 -12.85 18.62 8.95
CA GLU A 131 -14.07 19.37 9.26
C GLU A 131 -15.03 19.36 8.06
N PRO A 132 -16.36 19.23 8.30
CA PRO A 132 -17.35 19.33 7.24
C PRO A 132 -17.28 20.67 6.51
N GLY A 133 -17.30 20.62 5.16
CA GLY A 133 -17.25 21.80 4.31
C GLY A 133 -17.23 21.44 2.83
N GLU A 134 -17.03 22.44 1.99
CA GLU A 134 -17.11 22.30 0.52
C GLU A 134 -16.22 21.18 -0.04
N TYR A 135 -15.01 21.02 0.52
CA TYR A 135 -14.09 19.96 0.12
C TYR A 135 -14.63 18.55 0.43
N THR A 136 -15.01 18.29 1.69
CA THR A 136 -15.51 16.97 2.10
C THR A 136 -16.84 16.66 1.43
N GLU A 137 -17.70 17.65 1.21
CA GLU A 137 -18.96 17.48 0.46
C GLU A 137 -18.73 17.10 -1.00
N ALA A 138 -17.78 17.76 -1.70
CA ALA A 138 -17.47 17.45 -3.08
C ALA A 138 -16.89 16.04 -3.27
N VAL A 139 -16.00 15.61 -2.36
CA VAL A 139 -15.45 14.24 -2.37
C VAL A 139 -16.55 13.23 -2.08
N MET A 140 -17.39 13.48 -1.08
CA MET A 140 -18.48 12.57 -0.70
C MET A 140 -19.55 12.45 -1.79
N GLU A 141 -19.76 13.49 -2.59
CA GLU A 141 -20.65 13.39 -3.75
C GLU A 141 -20.08 12.45 -4.83
N SER A 142 -18.78 12.52 -5.09
CA SER A 142 -18.10 11.58 -6.00
C SER A 142 -18.20 10.14 -5.49
N VAL A 143 -18.05 9.94 -4.18
CA VAL A 143 -18.23 8.63 -3.54
C VAL A 143 -19.65 8.11 -3.70
N ARG A 144 -20.67 8.97 -3.53
CA ARG A 144 -22.08 8.59 -3.75
C ARG A 144 -22.34 8.20 -5.19
N VAL A 145 -21.82 8.94 -6.17
CA VAL A 145 -21.96 8.58 -7.59
C VAL A 145 -21.35 7.20 -7.87
N LEU A 146 -20.14 6.93 -7.35
CA LEU A 146 -19.50 5.62 -7.52
C LEU A 146 -20.34 4.50 -6.89
N ARG A 147 -20.76 4.67 -5.64
CA ARG A 147 -21.48 3.66 -4.85
C ARG A 147 -22.90 3.41 -5.36
N ASP A 148 -23.65 4.47 -5.62
CA ASP A 148 -25.11 4.39 -5.82
C ASP A 148 -25.49 4.31 -7.30
N GLN A 149 -24.59 4.68 -8.21
CA GLN A 149 -24.87 4.71 -9.65
C GLN A 149 -23.94 3.80 -10.45
N ILE A 150 -22.62 4.00 -10.33
CA ILE A 150 -21.65 3.31 -11.20
C ILE A 150 -21.56 1.83 -10.86
N VAL A 151 -21.30 1.47 -9.60
CA VAL A 151 -21.14 0.06 -9.17
C VAL A 151 -22.40 -0.77 -9.46
N PRO A 152 -23.63 -0.31 -9.14
CA PRO A 152 -24.84 -1.06 -9.47
C PRO A 152 -25.08 -1.20 -10.98
N SER A 153 -24.85 -0.14 -11.75
CA SER A 153 -24.98 -0.16 -13.22
C SER A 153 -24.00 -1.14 -13.86
N PHE A 154 -22.75 -1.18 -13.36
CA PHE A 154 -21.76 -2.15 -13.79
C PHE A 154 -22.21 -3.59 -13.49
N ALA A 155 -22.67 -3.86 -12.26
CA ALA A 155 -23.13 -5.20 -11.87
C ALA A 155 -24.29 -5.70 -12.74
N GLU A 156 -25.26 -4.83 -13.06
CA GLU A 156 -26.38 -5.18 -13.93
C GLU A 156 -25.92 -5.50 -15.36
N ARG A 157 -25.00 -4.70 -15.91
CA ARG A 157 -24.44 -4.95 -17.25
C ARG A 157 -23.66 -6.26 -17.31
N ILE A 158 -22.90 -6.59 -16.27
CA ILE A 158 -22.19 -7.87 -16.19
C ILE A 158 -23.16 -9.03 -16.14
N LYS A 159 -24.24 -8.91 -15.35
CA LYS A 159 -25.28 -9.94 -15.28
C LYS A 159 -25.90 -10.21 -16.65
N ILE A 160 -26.28 -9.15 -17.39
CA ILE A 160 -26.79 -9.26 -18.75
C ILE A 160 -25.78 -9.95 -19.67
N ALA A 161 -24.49 -9.57 -19.58
CA ALA A 161 -23.45 -10.18 -20.39
C ALA A 161 -23.28 -11.68 -20.10
N ILE A 162 -23.30 -12.08 -18.83
CA ILE A 162 -23.24 -13.49 -18.42
C ILE A 162 -24.46 -14.28 -18.96
N ASP A 163 -25.65 -13.70 -18.90
CA ASP A 163 -26.87 -14.34 -19.40
C ASP A 163 -26.85 -14.53 -20.92
N ILE A 164 -26.18 -13.65 -21.67
CA ILE A 164 -25.98 -13.78 -23.13
C ILE A 164 -24.92 -14.85 -23.48
N LEU A 165 -23.93 -15.04 -22.62
CA LEU A 165 -22.83 -15.99 -22.84
C LEU A 165 -23.21 -17.44 -22.49
N ARG A 166 -24.41 -17.67 -21.94
CA ARG A 166 -24.97 -18.98 -21.60
C ARG A 166 -25.89 -19.50 -22.70
#